data_AF-A0A674ELA2-F1
#
_entry.id   AF-A0A674ELA2-F1
#
_cell.length_a   1.000
_cell.length_b   1.000
_cell.length_c   1.000
_cell.angle_alpha   90.00
_cell.angle_beta   90.00
_cell.angle_gamma   90.00
#
_symmetry.space_group_name_H-M   'P 1'
#
loop_
_entity.id
_entity.type
_entity.pdbx_description
1 polymer ?
#
loop_
_entity_poly.entity_id
_entity_poly.type
_entity_poly.pdbx_seq_one_letter_code
_entity_poly.pdbx_strand_id
1 'polypeptide(L)'
;MKLTDNVLRSFRVAKVFRENSDKINCFDFSSNGETIISSSDDDSLVLYDCQEGKPKRTLYSKKYGVDLIRYTHAANTVVYSSNKIDDTIRYLSLHDNKYIRYFPGHNKRVTSLSMSPVDDTFISGSLDKTIRLWDLRSPNCQGLMHLQGKPVCSFDPEGLIFAAGVNSEMVKLYDLRSFDKGPFATFKLQYDRTCEWTGLKFSNDGKLILVSTNGGALRLLDAFKGAVMHSFGGYNNSKAVTLEASFTPDSQFIMIGSEDGKVHVWNAESGMKVAVLDGKHTGPVTCLQFNPKFMTFASACSNMLVLGAFREPTQSWDQDYDHFLLPLLDDQEPCYILYRLDSQNAQGYEWIFISWSPDQSPVRQKMLYAATRATVKKEFGGGHVKDEMFGTVEEDICLEGYQRHVSSSSGPAPLTAAEQELRRIKINEGLAFPLQEEAKQALQQLAQKTNQIQILISLKLDTEKETIELVHSDPTETSELPCRVPTDTPRYHFFLYKHSHEGDYLESVVFIYSMPGYSCSIKERMLYSSCKSRLLDEVEKDYHLEVTKKMEIDSGDELTEEFLYDEVHPKQQAFKQAFAKPRGPAGKRGNKRLIKGPATRESRPES
;
A
#
# COMPACT_ATOMS: atom_id res chain seq x y z
N MET A 1 22.21 42.34 20.69
CA MET A 1 23.38 41.51 20.32
C MET A 1 23.36 41.38 18.79
N LYS A 2 24.46 41.65 18.09
CA LYS A 2 24.51 41.55 16.62
C LYS A 2 24.66 40.08 16.21
N LEU A 3 23.99 39.63 15.15
CA LEU A 3 24.27 38.31 14.59
C LEU A 3 25.66 38.35 13.96
N THR A 4 26.46 37.35 14.28
CA THR A 4 27.77 37.12 13.66
C THR A 4 27.81 35.70 13.13
N ASP A 5 28.71 35.43 12.20
CA ASP A 5 28.89 34.10 11.60
C ASP A 5 29.07 33.00 12.66
N ASN A 6 29.82 33.30 13.73
CA ASN A 6 30.06 32.38 14.84
C ASN A 6 28.77 32.09 15.62
N VAL A 7 27.95 33.12 15.85
CA VAL A 7 26.65 32.95 16.54
C VAL A 7 25.74 32.09 15.67
N LEU A 8 25.66 32.34 14.36
CA LEU A 8 24.85 31.53 13.43
C LEU A 8 25.28 30.07 13.39
N ARG A 9 26.58 29.78 13.40
CA ARG A 9 27.12 28.41 13.47
C ARG A 9 26.83 27.72 14.79
N SER A 10 26.55 28.49 15.85
CA SER A 10 26.24 27.95 17.18
C SER A 10 24.77 27.58 17.37
N PHE A 11 23.88 27.92 16.43
CA PHE A 11 22.46 27.55 16.51
C PHE A 11 22.30 26.03 16.57
N ARG A 12 21.46 25.59 17.51
CA ARG A 12 21.11 24.18 17.73
C ARG A 12 19.61 24.05 17.94
N VAL A 13 19.10 22.84 17.74
CA VAL A 13 17.70 22.53 17.99
C VAL A 13 17.41 22.71 19.49
N ALA A 14 16.57 23.68 19.83
CA ALA A 14 16.13 23.92 21.20
C ALA A 14 14.96 22.99 21.57
N LYS A 15 13.95 22.87 20.69
CA LYS A 15 12.77 22.02 20.88
C LYS A 15 12.25 21.51 19.55
N VAL A 16 11.57 20.36 19.61
CA VAL A 16 10.91 19.72 18.47
C VAL A 16 9.45 19.47 18.84
N PHE A 17 8.52 19.89 17.99
CA PHE A 17 7.09 19.68 18.17
C PHE A 17 6.60 18.66 17.13
N ARG A 18 5.96 17.58 17.58
CA ARG A 18 5.46 16.48 16.73
C ARG A 18 3.93 16.35 16.76
N GLU A 19 3.25 17.40 17.21
CA GLU A 19 1.82 17.36 17.51
C GLU A 19 0.92 17.50 16.27
N ASN A 20 1.34 18.18 15.21
CA ASN A 20 0.55 18.32 13.97
C ASN A 20 0.46 16.99 13.22
N SER A 21 -0.72 16.61 12.72
CA SER A 21 -0.90 15.36 11.96
C SER A 21 -0.36 15.47 10.55
N ASP A 22 -0.59 16.62 9.93
CA ASP A 22 -0.26 16.87 8.54
C ASP A 22 0.79 17.97 8.39
N LYS A 23 1.05 18.33 7.13
CA LYS A 23 2.06 19.33 6.75
C LYS A 23 1.68 20.71 7.31
N ILE A 24 2.66 21.38 7.90
CA ILE A 24 2.58 22.81 8.22
C ILE A 24 2.77 23.62 6.93
N ASN A 25 1.81 24.49 6.65
CA ASN A 25 1.76 25.31 5.44
C ASN A 25 2.44 26.66 5.61
N CYS A 26 2.38 27.26 6.80
CA CYS A 26 2.97 28.56 7.05
C CYS A 26 3.21 28.81 8.54
N PHE A 27 4.14 29.71 8.83
CA PHE A 27 4.36 30.28 10.16
C PHE A 27 4.16 31.79 10.11
N ASP A 28 3.82 32.36 11.27
CA ASP A 28 4.11 33.77 11.52
C ASP A 28 4.50 34.02 12.97
N PHE A 29 5.41 34.98 13.19
CA PHE A 29 5.76 35.45 14.52
C PHE A 29 4.95 36.70 14.86
N SER A 30 4.51 36.77 16.11
CA SER A 30 4.01 38.02 16.68
C SER A 30 5.07 39.11 16.63
N SER A 31 4.65 40.38 16.52
CA SER A 31 5.55 41.53 16.46
C SER A 31 6.44 41.68 17.70
N ASN A 32 6.01 41.15 18.85
CA ASN A 32 6.80 41.08 20.07
C ASN A 32 7.75 39.87 20.13
N GLY A 33 7.65 38.92 19.21
CA GLY A 33 8.46 37.71 19.14
C GLY A 33 8.14 36.66 20.21
N GLU A 34 7.15 36.88 21.07
CA GLU A 34 6.86 35.99 22.20
C GLU A 34 6.04 34.78 21.79
N THR A 35 5.23 34.92 20.74
CA THR A 35 4.39 33.85 20.22
C THR A 35 4.61 33.62 18.73
N ILE A 36 4.45 32.37 18.32
CA ILE A 36 4.43 31.93 16.93
C ILE A 36 3.13 31.19 16.67
N ILE A 37 2.54 31.41 15.49
CA ILE A 37 1.39 30.65 15.04
C ILE A 37 1.75 29.81 13.82
N SER A 38 1.28 28.57 13.80
CA SER A 38 1.39 27.68 12.65
C SER A 38 0.02 27.42 12.03
N SER A 39 -0.01 27.27 10.72
CA SER A 39 -1.14 26.73 9.96
C SER A 39 -0.78 25.37 9.38
N SER A 40 -1.71 24.43 9.38
CA SER A 40 -1.46 23.06 8.94
C SER A 40 -2.63 22.52 8.11
N ASP A 41 -2.33 21.57 7.23
CA ASP A 41 -3.31 20.88 6.37
C ASP A 41 -4.33 20.04 7.18
N ASP A 42 -4.05 19.78 8.47
CA ASP A 42 -4.97 19.12 9.42
C ASP A 42 -6.09 20.04 9.95
N ASP A 43 -6.30 21.18 9.27
CA ASP A 43 -7.22 22.26 9.64
C ASP A 43 -6.89 22.94 10.98
N SER A 44 -5.72 22.68 11.57
CA SER A 44 -5.32 23.25 12.86
C SER A 44 -4.53 24.55 12.74
N LEU A 45 -4.71 25.38 13.77
CA LEU A 45 -3.96 26.59 14.04
C LEU A 45 -3.34 26.44 15.42
N VAL A 46 -2.02 26.26 15.50
CA VAL A 46 -1.35 26.03 16.78
C VAL A 46 -0.55 27.28 17.15
N LEU A 47 -0.88 27.83 18.32
CA LEU A 47 -0.17 28.93 18.95
C LEU A 47 0.89 28.35 19.89
N TYR A 48 2.15 28.69 19.68
CA TYR A 48 3.25 28.31 20.57
C TYR A 48 3.82 29.53 21.29
N ASP A 49 4.18 29.31 22.55
CA ASP A 49 4.95 30.25 23.34
C ASP A 49 6.45 30.05 23.05
N CYS A 50 7.13 31.09 22.60
CA CYS A 50 8.55 31.04 22.26
C CYS A 50 9.47 31.08 23.49
N GLN A 51 9.01 31.61 24.63
CA GLN A 51 9.80 31.67 25.86
C GLN A 51 9.75 30.33 26.58
N GLU A 52 8.55 29.79 26.77
CA GLU A 52 8.38 28.48 27.41
C GLU A 52 8.68 27.32 26.46
N GLY A 53 8.56 27.55 25.15
CA GLY A 53 8.69 26.53 24.11
C GLY A 53 7.62 25.45 24.25
N LYS A 54 6.36 25.84 24.45
CA LYS A 54 5.22 24.92 24.59
C LYS A 54 4.06 25.38 23.70
N PRO A 55 3.24 24.46 23.19
CA PRO A 55 1.98 24.82 22.56
C PRO A 55 1.07 25.46 23.64
N LYS A 56 0.66 26.70 23.41
CA LYS A 56 -0.22 27.47 24.30
C LYS A 56 -1.69 27.15 24.03
N ARG A 57 -2.06 27.06 22.76
CA ARG A 57 -3.45 26.83 22.34
C ARG A 57 -3.51 26.26 20.93
N THR A 58 -4.43 25.32 20.71
CA THR A 58 -4.78 24.81 19.38
C THR A 58 -6.20 25.23 19.04
N LEU A 59 -6.37 25.89 17.90
CA LEU A 59 -7.65 26.24 17.30
C LEU A 59 -7.85 25.39 16.05
N TYR A 60 -9.10 25.21 15.61
CA TYR A 60 -9.42 24.42 14.43
C TYR A 60 -10.38 25.16 13.51
N SER A 61 -10.09 25.15 12.21
CA SER A 61 -10.97 25.63 11.16
C SER A 61 -11.46 24.48 10.26
N LYS A 62 -11.98 23.42 10.87
CA LYS A 62 -12.36 22.16 10.18
C LYS A 62 -13.25 22.34 8.95
N LYS A 63 -14.11 23.36 8.97
CA LYS A 63 -15.04 23.64 7.87
C LYS A 63 -14.33 24.24 6.66
N TYR A 64 -13.39 25.16 6.86
CA TYR A 64 -12.84 25.98 5.77
C TYR A 64 -11.39 25.65 5.43
N GLY A 65 -10.68 24.96 6.33
CA GLY A 65 -9.25 24.72 6.23
C GLY A 65 -8.42 26.00 6.37
N VAL A 66 -7.11 25.82 6.42
CA VAL A 66 -6.13 26.88 6.66
C VAL A 66 -4.88 26.63 5.81
N ASP A 67 -4.44 27.65 5.08
CA ASP A 67 -3.23 27.60 4.27
C ASP A 67 -2.17 28.61 4.75
N LEU A 68 -2.28 29.87 4.36
CA LEU A 68 -1.37 30.94 4.79
C LEU A 68 -1.92 31.62 6.04
N ILE A 69 -1.03 32.02 6.95
CA ILE A 69 -1.40 32.77 8.16
C ILE A 69 -0.43 33.91 8.45
N ARG A 70 -0.98 35.05 8.91
CA ARG A 70 -0.21 36.22 9.36
C ARG A 70 -0.82 36.81 10.63
N TYR A 71 0.04 37.26 11.53
CA TYR A 71 -0.35 38.16 12.61
C TYR A 71 -0.73 39.52 12.06
N THR A 72 -1.65 40.15 12.77
CA THR A 72 -1.95 41.57 12.61
C THR A 72 -1.15 42.38 13.64
N HIS A 73 -1.24 43.71 13.61
CA HIS A 73 -0.57 44.55 14.60
C HIS A 73 -1.07 44.33 16.03
N ALA A 74 -2.31 43.87 16.20
CA ALA A 74 -2.85 43.48 17.49
C ALA A 74 -2.41 42.04 17.87
N ALA A 75 -1.93 41.90 19.11
CA ALA A 75 -1.20 40.70 19.57
C ALA A 75 -2.00 39.39 19.53
N ASN A 76 -3.33 39.46 19.57
CA ASN A 76 -4.22 38.29 19.67
C ASN A 76 -5.08 38.08 18.43
N THR A 77 -4.72 38.67 17.30
CA THR A 77 -5.56 38.65 16.10
C THR A 77 -4.72 38.29 14.87
N VAL A 78 -5.29 37.45 14.01
CA VAL A 78 -4.60 36.86 12.86
C VAL A 78 -5.49 36.86 11.63
N VAL A 79 -4.86 36.98 10.48
CA VAL A 79 -5.49 36.78 9.17
C VAL A 79 -4.98 35.50 8.57
N TYR A 80 -5.88 34.66 8.05
CA TYR A 80 -5.48 33.44 7.36
C TYR A 80 -6.31 33.20 6.10
N SER A 81 -5.73 32.52 5.12
CA SER A 81 -6.43 32.07 3.92
C SER A 81 -6.99 30.66 4.11
N SER A 82 -8.19 30.43 3.58
CA SER A 82 -8.78 29.09 3.54
C SER A 82 -8.49 28.39 2.23
N ASN A 83 -8.59 27.05 2.26
CA ASN A 83 -8.19 26.18 1.16
C ASN A 83 -9.12 24.99 0.92
N LYS A 84 -10.24 24.86 1.66
CA LYS A 84 -11.12 23.68 1.63
C LYS A 84 -12.44 23.91 0.89
N ILE A 85 -13.29 24.82 1.41
CA ILE A 85 -14.62 25.12 0.83
C ILE A 85 -14.52 26.33 -0.10
N ASP A 86 -13.81 27.36 0.34
CA ASP A 86 -13.65 28.62 -0.37
C ASP A 86 -12.24 29.17 -0.16
N ASP A 87 -11.85 30.10 -1.03
CA ASP A 87 -10.55 30.78 -0.97
C ASP A 87 -10.65 32.14 -0.27
N THR A 88 -11.64 32.28 0.62
CA THR A 88 -11.85 33.55 1.35
C THR A 88 -10.82 33.71 2.46
N ILE A 89 -10.41 34.96 2.69
CA ILE A 89 -9.46 35.30 3.74
C ILE A 89 -10.26 35.68 4.99
N ARG A 90 -9.83 35.19 6.15
CA ARG A 90 -10.57 35.28 7.41
C ARG A 90 -9.75 36.00 8.47
N TYR A 91 -10.39 36.93 9.17
CA TYR A 91 -9.82 37.63 10.32
C TYR A 91 -10.34 37.02 11.62
N LEU A 92 -9.45 36.50 12.45
CA LEU A 92 -9.76 35.69 13.62
C LEU A 92 -9.14 36.28 14.90
N SER A 93 -9.94 36.37 15.96
CA SER A 93 -9.46 36.59 17.33
C SER A 93 -9.02 35.27 17.94
N LEU A 94 -7.74 35.17 18.31
CA LEU A 94 -7.16 34.00 18.99
C LEU A 94 -7.64 33.86 20.43
N HIS A 95 -7.96 34.98 21.09
CA HIS A 95 -8.43 34.97 22.48
C HIS A 95 -9.84 34.37 22.57
N ASP A 96 -10.76 34.89 21.76
CA ASP A 96 -12.18 34.50 21.83
C ASP A 96 -12.53 33.35 20.87
N ASN A 97 -11.62 32.99 19.97
CA ASN A 97 -11.88 32.07 18.85
C ASN A 97 -13.11 32.49 18.02
N LYS A 98 -13.22 33.80 17.76
CA LYS A 98 -14.31 34.41 16.99
C LYS A 98 -13.79 35.04 15.73
N TYR A 99 -14.51 34.81 14.62
CA TYR A 99 -14.29 35.51 13.38
C TYR A 99 -14.71 36.97 13.54
N ILE A 100 -13.76 37.88 13.38
CA ILE A 100 -14.01 39.32 13.43
C ILE A 100 -14.56 39.77 12.08
N ARG A 101 -13.96 39.28 10.98
CA ARG A 101 -14.34 39.69 9.62
C ARG A 101 -13.97 38.64 8.57
N TYR A 102 -14.62 38.74 7.42
CA TYR A 102 -14.38 37.92 6.25
C TYR A 102 -14.04 38.84 5.06
N PHE A 103 -13.10 38.42 4.23
CA PHE A 103 -12.68 39.12 3.01
C PHE A 103 -12.98 38.23 1.81
N PRO A 104 -14.23 38.22 1.32
CA PRO A 104 -14.62 37.46 0.14
C PRO A 104 -14.14 38.16 -1.13
N GLY A 105 -13.69 37.38 -2.12
CA GLY A 105 -13.43 37.92 -3.45
C GLY A 105 -12.43 37.15 -4.28
N HIS A 106 -11.49 36.43 -3.66
CA HIS A 106 -10.66 35.50 -4.41
C HIS A 106 -11.47 34.29 -4.87
N ASN A 107 -11.23 33.88 -6.11
CA ASN A 107 -11.95 32.77 -6.76
C ASN A 107 -11.09 31.51 -6.89
N LYS A 108 -9.83 31.59 -6.45
CA LYS A 108 -8.85 30.49 -6.44
C LYS A 108 -7.91 30.65 -5.23
N ARG A 109 -7.17 29.59 -4.92
CA ARG A 109 -6.20 29.53 -3.82
C ARG A 109 -5.32 30.77 -3.74
N VAL A 110 -5.24 31.33 -2.54
CA VAL A 110 -4.34 32.43 -2.18
C VAL A 110 -2.92 31.89 -2.03
N THR A 111 -1.98 32.40 -2.81
CA THR A 111 -0.58 31.95 -2.87
C THR A 111 0.39 32.82 -2.10
N SER A 112 0.03 34.07 -1.82
CA SER A 112 0.85 34.97 -1.03
C SER A 112 -0.01 35.84 -0.15
N LEU A 113 0.42 36.03 1.09
CA LEU A 113 -0.25 36.86 2.09
C LEU A 113 0.81 37.66 2.85
N SER A 114 0.67 38.98 2.87
CA SER A 114 1.58 39.90 3.54
C SER A 114 0.80 40.98 4.27
N MET A 115 1.01 41.12 5.58
CA MET A 115 0.53 42.25 6.37
C MET A 115 1.40 43.47 6.08
N SER A 116 0.82 44.68 6.06
CA SER A 116 1.60 45.92 6.07
C SER A 116 2.34 46.03 7.41
N PRO A 117 3.56 46.60 7.44
CA PRO A 117 4.30 46.79 8.68
C PRO A 117 3.84 48.04 9.46
N VAL A 118 3.08 48.96 8.83
CA VAL A 118 2.71 50.25 9.42
C VAL A 118 1.22 50.34 9.74
N ASP A 119 0.37 49.96 8.78
CA ASP A 119 -1.08 50.15 8.86
C ASP A 119 -1.82 48.82 8.94
N ASP A 120 -3.08 48.85 9.39
CA ASP A 120 -4.00 47.70 9.42
C ASP A 120 -4.49 47.25 8.01
N THR A 121 -3.62 47.32 7.00
CA THR A 121 -3.85 46.87 5.63
C THR A 121 -3.03 45.63 5.32
N PHE A 122 -3.50 44.80 4.40
CA PHE A 122 -2.77 43.63 3.95
C PHE A 122 -2.97 43.36 2.47
N ILE A 123 -2.05 42.61 1.89
CA ILE A 123 -2.06 42.24 0.48
C ILE A 123 -2.17 40.73 0.37
N SER A 124 -3.01 40.29 -0.58
CA SER A 124 -3.09 38.89 -0.97
C SER A 124 -2.91 38.73 -2.48
N GLY A 125 -2.16 37.70 -2.85
CA GLY A 125 -2.01 37.24 -4.24
C GLY A 125 -2.66 35.87 -4.39
N SER A 126 -3.36 35.64 -5.50
CA SER A 126 -4.07 34.38 -5.76
C SER A 126 -3.81 33.81 -7.15
N LEU A 127 -4.00 32.50 -7.29
CA LEU A 127 -4.04 31.79 -8.58
C LEU A 127 -5.15 32.27 -9.52
N ASP A 128 -6.07 33.11 -9.05
CA ASP A 128 -7.04 33.84 -9.90
C ASP A 128 -6.39 34.95 -10.73
N LYS A 129 -5.06 35.10 -10.63
CA LYS A 129 -4.22 36.09 -11.31
C LYS A 129 -4.49 37.51 -10.84
N THR A 130 -4.97 37.66 -9.60
CA THR A 130 -5.19 38.96 -8.99
C THR A 130 -4.33 39.16 -7.75
N ILE A 131 -3.90 40.40 -7.56
CA ILE A 131 -3.46 40.90 -6.27
C ILE A 131 -4.54 41.82 -5.74
N ARG A 132 -4.90 41.65 -4.46
CA ARG A 132 -5.91 42.44 -3.78
C ARG A 132 -5.31 43.13 -2.56
N LEU A 133 -5.68 44.40 -2.40
CA LEU A 133 -5.39 45.22 -1.23
C LEU A 133 -6.62 45.21 -0.32
N TRP A 134 -6.40 44.97 0.96
CA TRP A 134 -7.45 44.87 1.95
C TRP A 134 -7.16 45.76 3.14
N ASP A 135 -8.22 46.17 3.81
CA ASP A 135 -8.17 46.91 5.07
C ASP A 135 -8.90 46.08 6.13
N LEU A 136 -8.27 45.82 7.28
CA LEU A 136 -8.89 45.03 8.35
C LEU A 136 -10.21 45.62 8.86
N ARG A 137 -10.40 46.93 8.67
CA ARG A 137 -11.57 47.69 9.10
C ARG A 137 -12.76 47.54 8.13
N SER A 138 -12.53 47.07 6.90
CA SER A 138 -13.55 46.98 5.85
C SER A 138 -13.54 45.61 5.15
N PRO A 139 -14.70 44.95 4.97
CA PRO A 139 -14.74 43.65 4.28
C PRO A 139 -14.53 43.77 2.77
N ASN A 140 -14.64 44.98 2.21
CA ASN A 140 -14.55 45.23 0.78
C ASN A 140 -13.08 45.39 0.36
N CYS A 141 -12.75 44.85 -0.81
CA CYS A 141 -11.46 45.03 -1.46
C CYS A 141 -11.21 46.53 -1.72
N GLN A 142 -10.08 47.06 -1.28
CA GLN A 142 -9.70 48.46 -1.45
C GLN A 142 -8.98 48.71 -2.78
N GLY A 143 -8.28 47.69 -3.29
CA GLY A 143 -7.57 47.77 -4.55
C GLY A 143 -7.47 46.42 -5.22
N LEU A 144 -7.70 46.37 -6.54
CA LEU A 144 -7.64 45.15 -7.33
C LEU A 144 -6.67 45.35 -8.50
N MET A 145 -5.77 44.40 -8.66
CA MET A 145 -4.79 44.39 -9.75
C MET A 145 -4.86 43.08 -10.50
N HIS A 146 -4.95 43.17 -11.82
CA HIS A 146 -4.89 42.01 -12.70
C HIS A 146 -3.46 41.81 -13.21
N LEU A 147 -2.94 40.61 -13.04
CA LEU A 147 -1.62 40.21 -13.50
C LEU A 147 -1.72 39.08 -14.51
N GLN A 148 -0.68 38.89 -15.29
CA GLN A 148 -0.53 37.72 -16.14
C GLN A 148 0.29 36.71 -15.33
N GLY A 149 -0.33 35.63 -14.84
CA GLY A 149 0.36 34.55 -14.12
C GLY A 149 0.07 34.44 -12.63
N LYS A 150 0.82 33.55 -11.96
CA LYS A 150 0.79 33.33 -10.51
C LYS A 150 1.50 34.48 -9.79
N PRO A 151 0.80 35.26 -8.96
CA PRO A 151 1.40 36.38 -8.25
C PRO A 151 2.06 35.93 -6.95
N VAL A 152 3.21 36.54 -6.66
CA VAL A 152 3.79 36.60 -5.30
C VAL A 152 3.91 38.06 -4.92
N CYS A 153 3.65 38.40 -3.66
CA CYS A 153 3.64 39.79 -3.21
C CYS A 153 4.24 39.98 -1.82
N SER A 154 4.82 41.15 -1.58
CA SER A 154 5.35 41.56 -0.28
C SER A 154 5.39 43.08 -0.17
N PHE A 155 5.22 43.59 1.05
CA PHE A 155 5.40 44.99 1.39
C PHE A 155 6.87 45.33 1.65
N ASP A 156 7.22 46.58 1.36
CA ASP A 156 8.44 47.18 1.90
C ASP A 156 8.31 47.42 3.42
N PRO A 157 9.41 47.55 4.16
CA PRO A 157 9.36 47.74 5.61
C PRO A 157 8.71 49.06 6.06
N GLU A 158 8.63 50.08 5.18
CA GLU A 158 7.94 51.34 5.45
C GLU A 158 6.45 51.32 5.08
N GLY A 159 5.96 50.25 4.44
CA GLY A 159 4.57 50.09 4.02
C GLY A 159 4.10 51.06 2.93
N LEU A 160 5.01 51.77 2.26
CA LEU A 160 4.69 52.74 1.20
C LEU A 160 4.65 52.08 -0.19
N ILE A 161 5.37 50.99 -0.36
CA ILE A 161 5.59 50.31 -1.64
C ILE A 161 5.28 48.82 -1.47
N PHE A 162 4.81 48.19 -2.53
CA PHE A 162 4.80 46.73 -2.56
C PHE A 162 5.40 46.20 -3.86
N ALA A 163 6.01 45.03 -3.74
CA ALA A 163 6.51 44.28 -4.88
C ALA A 163 5.50 43.21 -5.27
N ALA A 164 5.29 43.06 -6.58
CA ALA A 164 4.55 41.98 -7.19
C ALA A 164 5.44 41.22 -8.17
N GLY A 165 5.64 39.94 -7.92
CA GLY A 165 6.26 39.01 -8.86
C GLY A 165 5.25 38.54 -9.90
N VAL A 166 5.60 38.65 -11.18
CA VAL A 166 4.74 38.33 -12.32
C VAL A 166 5.41 37.28 -13.19
N ASN A 167 4.68 36.19 -13.49
CA ASN A 167 5.10 35.08 -14.35
C ASN A 167 6.45 34.43 -13.98
N SER A 168 6.94 34.62 -12.75
CA SER A 168 8.30 34.17 -12.35
C SER A 168 9.43 34.78 -13.20
N GLU A 169 9.18 35.93 -13.84
CA GLU A 169 10.12 36.60 -14.73
C GLU A 169 10.40 38.04 -14.30
N MET A 170 9.41 38.73 -13.73
CA MET A 170 9.53 40.16 -13.44
C MET A 170 9.09 40.49 -12.02
N VAL A 171 9.89 41.30 -11.32
CA VAL A 171 9.46 41.99 -10.11
C VAL A 171 8.97 43.37 -10.50
N LYS A 172 7.73 43.70 -10.18
CA LYS A 172 7.14 45.02 -10.42
C LYS A 172 6.92 45.71 -9.08
N LEU A 173 7.39 46.95 -8.96
CA LEU A 173 7.21 47.78 -7.76
C LEU A 173 6.10 48.80 -7.99
N TYR A 174 5.22 48.93 -7.02
CA TYR A 174 4.07 49.83 -7.05
C TYR A 174 4.07 50.71 -5.81
N ASP A 175 3.72 51.98 -6.01
CA ASP A 175 3.36 52.88 -4.91
C ASP A 175 1.97 52.48 -4.40
N LEU A 176 1.83 52.23 -3.10
CA LEU A 176 0.58 51.82 -2.49
C LEU A 176 -0.54 52.86 -2.69
N ARG A 177 -0.21 54.16 -2.77
CA ARG A 177 -1.21 55.23 -2.93
C ARG A 177 -1.62 55.47 -4.38
N SER A 178 -0.79 55.06 -5.33
CA SER A 178 -0.99 55.28 -6.77
C SER A 178 -0.79 53.99 -7.59
N PHE A 179 -1.21 52.85 -7.04
CA PHE A 179 -1.01 51.55 -7.70
C PHE A 179 -1.78 51.42 -9.03
N ASP A 180 -2.84 52.20 -9.18
CA ASP A 180 -3.66 52.34 -10.38
C ASP A 180 -2.88 52.94 -11.57
N LYS A 181 -1.85 53.75 -11.31
CA LYS A 181 -0.95 54.30 -12.34
C LYS A 181 0.00 53.26 -12.92
N GLY A 182 0.02 52.04 -12.38
CA GLY A 182 0.92 50.98 -12.78
C GLY A 182 2.26 51.01 -12.03
N PRO A 183 3.19 50.11 -12.39
CA PRO A 183 4.44 49.97 -11.67
C PRO A 183 5.39 51.13 -12.00
N PHE A 184 6.00 51.74 -10.99
CA PHE A 184 7.01 52.78 -11.20
C PHE A 184 8.38 52.18 -11.56
N ALA A 185 8.63 50.92 -11.17
CA ALA A 185 9.83 50.18 -11.54
C ALA A 185 9.48 48.73 -11.91
N THR A 186 10.19 48.17 -12.90
CA THR A 186 10.06 46.77 -13.33
C THR A 186 11.45 46.18 -13.52
N PHE A 187 11.75 45.13 -12.77
CA PHE A 187 13.01 44.41 -12.84
C PHE A 187 12.79 43.07 -13.52
N LYS A 188 13.49 42.85 -14.64
CA LYS A 188 13.43 41.58 -15.38
C LYS A 188 14.53 40.65 -14.88
N LEU A 189 14.13 39.48 -14.42
CA LEU A 189 15.02 38.40 -14.00
C LEU A 189 15.07 37.35 -15.11
N GLN A 190 16.25 37.16 -15.69
CA GLN A 190 16.48 36.04 -16.59
C GLN A 190 16.89 34.80 -15.77
N TYR A 191 16.22 33.69 -16.07
CA TYR A 191 16.55 32.37 -15.55
C TYR A 191 16.94 31.47 -16.72
N ASP A 192 18.02 30.69 -16.55
CA ASP A 192 18.47 29.73 -17.57
C ASP A 192 17.52 28.53 -17.69
N ARG A 193 16.69 28.29 -16.67
CA ARG A 193 15.71 27.21 -16.59
C ARG A 193 14.36 27.74 -16.11
N THR A 194 13.28 27.15 -16.61
CA THR A 194 11.92 27.45 -16.14
C THR A 194 11.77 27.08 -14.67
N CYS A 195 11.57 28.07 -13.80
CA CYS A 195 11.28 27.88 -12.39
C CYS A 195 10.08 28.73 -11.96
N GLU A 196 9.38 28.29 -10.93
CA GLU A 196 8.28 29.06 -10.33
C GLU A 196 8.77 29.81 -9.10
N TRP A 197 8.33 31.05 -8.93
CA TRP A 197 8.56 31.79 -7.70
C TRP A 197 7.60 31.31 -6.62
N THR A 198 8.18 30.96 -5.47
CA THR A 198 7.46 30.45 -4.30
C THR A 198 7.21 31.56 -3.28
N GLY A 199 8.07 32.57 -3.25
CA GLY A 199 7.95 33.68 -2.31
C GLY A 199 8.75 34.89 -2.73
N LEU A 200 8.37 36.04 -2.18
CA LEU A 200 9.04 37.31 -2.35
C LEU A 200 9.06 38.01 -1.00
N LYS A 201 10.21 38.53 -0.56
CA LYS A 201 10.34 39.27 0.70
C LYS A 201 11.31 40.44 0.53
N PHE A 202 10.98 41.58 1.13
CA PHE A 202 11.95 42.66 1.32
C PHE A 202 12.87 42.36 2.51
N SER A 203 14.07 42.91 2.48
CA SER A 203 14.87 43.05 3.69
C SER A 203 14.25 44.07 4.65
N ASN A 204 14.52 43.92 5.94
CA ASN A 204 14.00 44.84 6.96
C ASN A 204 14.57 46.26 6.82
N ASP A 205 15.70 46.43 6.15
CA ASP A 205 16.26 47.75 5.82
C ASP A 205 15.75 48.31 4.46
N GLY A 206 14.92 47.56 3.74
CA GLY A 206 14.29 47.94 2.48
C GLY A 206 15.22 47.97 1.26
N LYS A 207 16.52 47.67 1.44
CA LYS A 207 17.52 47.77 0.37
C LYS A 207 17.55 46.58 -0.56
N LEU A 208 17.09 45.42 -0.12
CA LEU A 208 17.21 44.16 -0.83
C LEU A 208 15.84 43.51 -1.04
N ILE A 209 15.70 42.80 -2.15
CA ILE A 209 14.55 41.95 -2.45
C ILE A 209 15.05 40.51 -2.60
N LEU A 210 14.49 39.60 -1.81
CA LEU A 210 14.73 38.18 -1.92
C LEU A 210 13.61 37.52 -2.73
N VAL A 211 14.00 36.81 -3.78
CA VAL A 211 13.11 35.99 -4.59
C VAL A 211 13.41 34.52 -4.34
N SER A 212 12.42 33.84 -3.78
CA SER A 212 12.45 32.41 -3.52
C SER A 212 11.85 31.65 -4.70
N THR A 213 12.50 30.57 -5.12
CA THR A 213 12.05 29.75 -6.23
C THR A 213 11.96 28.29 -5.83
N ASN A 214 11.14 27.52 -6.54
CA ASN A 214 11.16 26.05 -6.45
C ASN A 214 12.36 25.43 -7.17
N GLY A 215 13.22 26.24 -7.81
CA GLY A 215 14.46 25.77 -8.37
C GLY A 215 15.53 25.53 -7.30
N GLY A 216 16.74 25.19 -7.76
CA GLY A 216 17.93 25.04 -6.92
C GLY A 216 18.67 26.35 -6.63
N ALA A 217 18.08 27.51 -6.91
CA ALA A 217 18.71 28.81 -6.67
C ALA A 217 17.74 29.89 -6.18
N LEU A 218 18.20 30.69 -5.22
CA LEU A 218 17.57 31.94 -4.79
C LEU A 218 18.25 33.13 -5.42
N ARG A 219 17.50 34.21 -5.60
CA ARG A 219 18.05 35.47 -6.14
C ARG A 219 17.86 36.59 -5.13
N LEU A 220 18.93 37.33 -4.91
CA LEU A 220 18.93 38.55 -4.11
C LEU A 220 19.15 39.73 -5.04
N LEU A 221 18.25 40.70 -4.99
CA LEU A 221 18.26 41.88 -5.83
C LEU A 221 18.45 43.14 -4.99
N ASP A 222 19.07 44.15 -5.58
CA ASP A 222 19.00 45.54 -5.10
C ASP A 222 17.59 46.09 -5.37
N ALA A 223 16.90 46.55 -4.33
CA ALA A 223 15.53 47.06 -4.41
C ALA A 223 15.41 48.36 -5.22
N PHE A 224 16.48 49.16 -5.32
CA PHE A 224 16.47 50.45 -6.01
C PHE A 224 16.84 50.31 -7.48
N LYS A 225 17.89 49.52 -7.77
CA LYS A 225 18.42 49.36 -9.13
C LYS A 225 17.86 48.16 -9.87
N GLY A 226 17.35 47.16 -9.14
CA GLY A 226 16.90 45.89 -9.71
C GLY A 226 18.03 44.97 -10.19
N ALA A 227 19.28 45.30 -9.87
CA ALA A 227 20.42 44.46 -10.22
C ALA A 227 20.44 43.21 -9.34
N VAL A 228 20.74 42.05 -9.93
CA VAL A 228 20.97 40.82 -9.17
C VAL A 228 22.31 40.94 -8.46
N MET A 229 22.28 41.02 -7.13
CA MET A 229 23.46 41.09 -6.28
C MET A 229 24.09 39.71 -6.16
N HIS A 230 23.29 38.72 -5.75
CA HIS A 230 23.75 37.36 -5.49
C HIS A 230 22.76 36.32 -5.96
N SER A 231 23.28 35.15 -6.32
CA SER A 231 22.52 33.96 -6.66
C SER A 231 22.96 32.83 -5.75
N PHE A 232 22.12 32.46 -4.79
CA PHE A 232 22.47 31.44 -3.80
C PHE A 232 22.03 30.07 -4.30
N GLY A 233 22.98 29.16 -4.47
CA GLY A 233 22.74 27.76 -4.81
C GLY A 233 23.43 26.81 -3.83
N GLY A 234 23.40 25.51 -4.13
CA GLY A 234 24.06 24.49 -3.31
C GLY A 234 23.28 24.09 -2.05
N TYR A 235 21.97 24.36 -2.05
CA TYR A 235 20.99 23.64 -1.23
C TYR A 235 20.28 22.61 -2.12
N ASN A 236 19.90 21.46 -1.57
CA ASN A 236 19.28 20.39 -2.36
C ASN A 236 17.80 20.71 -2.56
N ASN A 237 17.36 20.77 -3.83
CA ASN A 237 15.95 20.89 -4.19
C ASN A 237 15.70 20.19 -5.53
N SER A 238 16.08 18.93 -5.61
CA SER A 238 16.02 18.14 -6.84
C SER A 238 14.58 17.92 -7.32
N LYS A 239 13.65 17.77 -6.38
CA LYS A 239 12.22 17.54 -6.64
C LYS A 239 11.41 18.81 -6.90
N ALA A 240 12.06 19.96 -6.97
CA ALA A 240 11.42 21.27 -7.13
C ALA A 240 10.29 21.53 -6.12
N VAL A 241 10.56 21.21 -4.84
CA VAL A 241 9.63 21.46 -3.74
C VAL A 241 9.55 22.96 -3.48
N THR A 242 8.38 23.41 -3.02
CA THR A 242 8.19 24.80 -2.57
C THR A 242 8.90 25.00 -1.24
N LEU A 243 10.02 25.73 -1.28
CA LEU A 243 10.78 26.10 -0.10
C LEU A 243 10.59 27.59 0.18
N GLU A 244 10.39 27.94 1.43
CA GLU A 244 10.41 29.33 1.89
C GLU A 244 11.81 29.73 2.38
N ALA A 245 12.16 30.99 2.08
CA ALA A 245 13.35 31.63 2.60
C ALA A 245 12.97 32.82 3.49
N SER A 246 13.86 33.18 4.40
CA SER A 246 13.68 34.32 5.29
C SER A 246 15.00 35.07 5.47
N PHE A 247 14.88 36.39 5.62
CA PHE A 247 15.96 37.21 6.16
C PHE A 247 16.06 37.04 7.68
N THR A 248 17.26 37.29 8.21
CA THR A 248 17.43 37.64 9.62
C THR A 248 16.92 39.06 9.89
N PRO A 249 16.55 39.40 11.15
CA PRO A 249 15.98 40.70 11.48
C PRO A 249 16.89 41.88 11.17
N ASP A 250 18.22 41.66 11.14
CA ASP A 250 19.23 42.64 10.79
C ASP A 250 19.53 42.72 9.28
N SER A 251 18.82 41.94 8.46
CA SER A 251 18.98 41.85 6.99
C SER A 251 20.34 41.36 6.49
N GLN A 252 21.24 40.91 7.38
CA GLN A 252 22.59 40.51 7.01
C GLN A 252 22.68 39.08 6.47
N PHE A 253 21.75 38.21 6.87
CA PHE A 253 21.78 36.80 6.51
C PHE A 253 20.46 36.33 5.93
N ILE A 254 20.56 35.32 5.07
CA ILE A 254 19.44 34.68 4.41
C ILE A 254 19.46 33.20 4.79
N MET A 255 18.30 32.69 5.18
CA MET A 255 18.10 31.30 5.55
C MET A 255 17.11 30.64 4.62
N ILE A 256 17.39 29.41 4.21
CA ILE A 256 16.44 28.56 3.46
C ILE A 256 16.47 27.13 3.98
N GLY A 257 15.31 26.49 3.95
CA GLY A 257 15.21 25.04 4.07
C GLY A 257 15.76 24.29 2.85
N SER A 258 16.07 23.02 3.02
CA SER A 258 16.54 22.14 1.95
C SER A 258 15.78 20.81 1.98
N GLU A 259 15.79 20.11 0.87
CA GLU A 259 15.16 18.79 0.73
C GLU A 259 15.80 17.74 1.66
N ASP A 260 17.08 17.93 2.00
CA ASP A 260 17.84 17.04 2.89
C ASP A 260 17.58 17.29 4.39
N GLY A 261 16.57 18.07 4.76
CA GLY A 261 16.24 18.38 6.15
C GLY A 261 17.13 19.42 6.81
N LYS A 262 18.08 20.00 6.08
CA LYS A 262 19.00 21.02 6.61
C LYS A 262 18.51 22.42 6.30
N VAL A 263 18.99 23.37 7.09
CA VAL A 263 18.80 24.81 6.86
C VAL A 263 20.14 25.40 6.45
N HIS A 264 20.18 26.03 5.28
CA HIS A 264 21.38 26.71 4.80
C HIS A 264 21.30 28.19 5.06
N VAL A 265 22.44 28.78 5.45
CA VAL A 265 22.55 30.19 5.79
C VAL A 265 23.65 30.83 4.94
N TRP A 266 23.34 31.94 4.30
CA TRP A 266 24.29 32.77 3.56
C TRP A 266 24.33 34.19 4.10
N ASN A 267 25.46 34.84 3.89
CA ASN A 267 25.61 36.27 4.11
C ASN A 267 25.09 37.03 2.86
N ALA A 268 24.21 37.99 3.08
CA ALA A 268 23.54 38.75 2.03
C ALA A 268 24.47 39.74 1.31
N GLU A 269 25.52 40.24 1.97
CA GLU A 269 26.48 41.19 1.39
C GLU A 269 27.58 40.48 0.63
N SER A 270 28.19 39.45 1.21
CA SER A 270 29.34 38.75 0.60
C SER A 270 28.95 37.64 -0.36
N GLY A 271 27.72 37.12 -0.28
CA GLY A 271 27.29 35.97 -1.09
C GLY A 271 27.75 34.62 -0.54
N MET A 272 28.59 34.61 0.52
CA MET A 272 29.23 33.39 1.02
C MET A 272 28.30 32.55 1.91
N LYS A 273 28.42 31.23 1.80
CA LYS A 273 27.71 30.27 2.64
C LYS A 273 28.34 30.24 4.04
N VAL A 274 27.57 30.62 5.05
CA VAL A 274 28.06 30.81 6.42
C VAL A 274 27.95 29.52 7.22
N ALA A 275 26.80 28.85 7.15
CA ALA A 275 26.48 27.68 7.95
C ALA A 275 25.53 26.72 7.23
N VAL A 276 25.58 25.45 7.64
CA VAL A 276 24.56 24.44 7.37
C VAL A 276 24.10 23.91 8.71
N LEU A 277 22.86 24.23 9.07
CA LEU A 277 22.27 23.85 10.34
C LEU A 277 21.48 22.56 10.15
N ASP A 278 21.81 21.56 10.95
CA ASP A 278 21.06 20.31 11.00
C ASP A 278 19.89 20.45 11.98
N GLY A 279 18.69 20.58 11.43
CA GLY A 279 17.44 20.71 12.20
C GLY A 279 16.87 19.38 12.67
N LYS A 280 17.53 18.24 12.35
CA LYS A 280 16.99 16.88 12.53
C LYS A 280 15.64 16.67 11.83
N HIS A 281 15.37 17.44 10.77
CA HIS A 281 14.18 17.22 9.95
C HIS A 281 14.40 15.97 9.12
N THR A 282 13.40 15.10 9.07
CA THR A 282 13.47 13.85 8.31
C THR A 282 13.17 14.06 6.82
N GLY A 283 12.74 15.24 6.39
CA GLY A 283 12.38 15.52 5.00
C GLY A 283 12.52 17.00 4.63
N PRO A 284 11.86 17.47 3.56
CA PRO A 284 12.06 18.82 3.04
C PRO A 284 11.53 19.88 4.01
N VAL A 285 12.40 20.84 4.36
CA VAL A 285 12.03 21.99 5.19
C VAL A 285 11.27 23.00 4.33
N THR A 286 9.95 22.96 4.38
CA THR A 286 9.08 23.75 3.49
C THR A 286 8.83 25.17 3.98
N CYS A 287 8.73 25.35 5.30
CA CYS A 287 8.45 26.65 5.92
C CYS A 287 9.60 27.06 6.85
N LEU A 288 10.02 28.33 6.77
CA LEU A 288 11.09 28.87 7.60
C LEU A 288 10.86 30.36 7.89
N GLN A 289 10.97 30.73 9.16
CA GLN A 289 10.90 32.14 9.57
C GLN A 289 11.76 32.41 10.80
N PHE A 290 12.40 33.58 10.81
CA PHE A 290 13.20 34.06 11.93
C PHE A 290 12.36 34.92 12.87
N ASN A 291 12.60 34.82 14.18
CA ASN A 291 11.91 35.61 15.17
C ASN A 291 12.36 37.09 15.12
N PRO A 292 11.44 38.07 15.03
CA PRO A 292 11.81 39.47 14.84
C PRO A 292 12.60 40.08 16.02
N LYS A 293 12.47 39.53 17.23
CA LYS A 293 13.12 40.09 18.44
C LYS A 293 14.17 39.16 19.06
N PHE A 294 13.89 37.86 19.12
CA PHE A 294 14.78 36.89 19.77
C PHE A 294 15.67 36.20 18.73
N MET A 295 16.85 35.73 19.15
CA MET A 295 17.76 34.96 18.30
C MET A 295 17.27 33.50 18.16
N THR A 296 16.07 33.32 17.64
CA THR A 296 15.44 32.03 17.41
C THR A 296 14.80 32.02 16.04
N PHE A 297 14.66 30.84 15.45
CA PHE A 297 13.91 30.67 14.20
C PHE A 297 13.10 29.38 14.28
N ALA A 298 12.02 29.34 13.52
CA ALA A 298 11.18 28.16 13.37
C ALA A 298 11.35 27.59 11.97
N SER A 299 11.32 26.26 11.89
CA SER A 299 11.35 25.51 10.64
C SER A 299 10.41 24.33 10.72
N ALA A 300 9.76 23.98 9.62
CA ALA A 300 8.86 22.83 9.53
C ALA A 300 9.14 21.97 8.31
N CYS A 301 8.94 20.67 8.50
CA CYS A 301 9.06 19.64 7.49
C CYS A 301 7.71 18.93 7.31
N SER A 302 7.44 18.42 6.11
CA SER A 302 6.35 17.45 5.89
C SER A 302 6.78 16.07 6.40
N ASN A 303 5.97 15.43 7.24
CA ASN A 303 6.20 14.03 7.63
C ASN A 303 6.09 13.15 6.38
N MET A 304 7.22 12.61 5.92
CA MET A 304 7.30 11.70 4.79
C MET A 304 7.92 10.38 5.26
N LEU A 305 7.57 9.26 4.63
CA LEU A 305 8.35 8.03 4.76
C LEU A 305 9.75 8.31 4.21
N VAL A 306 10.73 8.38 5.10
CA VAL A 306 12.12 8.65 4.74
C VAL A 306 13.00 7.53 5.25
N LEU A 307 14.02 7.21 4.45
CA LEU A 307 15.09 6.30 4.82
C LEU A 307 15.83 6.87 6.04
N GLY A 308 15.75 6.19 7.18
CA GLY A 308 16.48 6.57 8.39
C GLY A 308 17.98 6.29 8.27
N ALA A 309 18.32 5.05 7.95
CA ALA A 309 19.69 4.60 7.74
C ALA A 309 19.73 3.46 6.70
N PHE A 310 20.86 3.29 6.02
CA PHE A 310 21.15 2.10 5.22
C PHE A 310 22.57 1.62 5.54
N ARG A 311 22.80 0.31 5.40
CA ARG A 311 24.12 -0.30 5.51
C ARG A 311 24.33 -1.20 4.31
N GLU A 312 25.56 -1.23 3.80
CA GLU A 312 25.95 -2.15 2.74
C GLU A 312 26.33 -3.50 3.36
N PRO A 313 26.01 -4.64 2.70
CA PRO A 313 26.38 -5.97 3.18
C PRO A 313 27.89 -6.12 3.31
N THR A 314 28.37 -6.65 4.43
CA THR A 314 29.80 -6.87 4.68
C THR A 314 30.18 -8.35 4.68
N GLN A 315 29.36 -9.21 5.27
CA GLN A 315 29.58 -10.64 5.41
C GLN A 315 28.34 -11.40 4.95
N SER A 316 28.10 -12.59 5.50
CA SER A 316 26.87 -13.33 5.29
C SER A 316 25.72 -12.72 6.09
N TRP A 317 24.50 -12.89 5.59
CA TRP A 317 23.31 -12.27 6.16
C TRP A 317 23.07 -12.62 7.65
N ASP A 318 23.48 -13.80 8.10
CA ASP A 318 23.33 -14.27 9.48
C ASP A 318 24.31 -13.58 10.44
N GLN A 319 25.54 -13.35 10.01
CA GLN A 319 26.58 -12.71 10.83
C GLN A 319 26.39 -11.20 10.91
N ASP A 320 25.91 -10.58 9.83
CA ASP A 320 25.62 -9.15 9.78
C ASP A 320 24.31 -8.79 10.52
N TYR A 321 23.41 -9.75 10.77
CA TYR A 321 22.03 -9.48 11.22
C TYR A 321 21.96 -8.68 12.52
N ASP A 322 22.46 -9.22 13.63
CA ASP A 322 22.36 -8.56 14.94
C ASP A 322 23.19 -7.28 15.01
N HIS A 323 24.38 -7.28 14.40
CA HIS A 323 25.28 -6.12 14.41
C HIS A 323 24.71 -4.91 13.65
N PHE A 324 23.91 -5.16 12.62
CA PHE A 324 23.28 -4.10 11.83
C PHE A 324 21.92 -3.69 12.38
N LEU A 325 21.13 -4.64 12.87
CA LEU A 325 19.75 -4.42 13.23
C LEU A 325 19.60 -3.83 14.64
N LEU A 326 20.19 -4.45 15.66
CA LEU A 326 19.96 -4.06 17.06
C LEU A 326 20.29 -2.58 17.34
N PRO A 327 21.40 -2.01 16.82
CA PRO A 327 21.71 -0.60 17.05
C PRO A 327 20.74 0.40 16.38
N LEU A 328 19.84 -0.06 15.50
CA LEU A 328 18.84 0.75 14.82
C LEU A 328 17.49 0.77 15.56
N LEU A 329 17.31 -0.07 16.58
CA LEU A 329 16.10 -0.12 17.38
C LEU A 329 16.14 0.95 18.47
N ASP A 330 15.04 1.69 18.61
CA ASP A 330 14.82 2.67 19.68
C ASP A 330 13.66 2.17 20.56
N ASP A 331 13.83 2.23 21.88
CA ASP A 331 12.84 1.76 22.86
C ASP A 331 11.50 2.52 22.82
N GLN A 332 11.47 3.70 22.22
CA GLN A 332 10.31 4.60 22.21
C GLN A 332 9.80 4.91 20.79
N GLU A 333 10.58 4.64 19.73
CA GLU A 333 10.21 4.98 18.35
C GLU A 333 10.01 3.71 17.48
N PRO A 334 8.80 3.47 16.93
CA PRO A 334 8.58 2.39 15.96
C PRO A 334 9.30 2.66 14.63
N CYS A 335 9.69 1.61 13.92
CA CYS A 335 10.33 1.71 12.61
C CYS A 335 10.06 0.49 11.71
N TYR A 336 10.35 0.63 10.42
CA TYR A 336 10.39 -0.49 9.49
C TYR A 336 11.83 -0.80 9.11
N ILE A 337 12.18 -2.07 9.09
CA ILE A 337 13.49 -2.54 8.67
C ILE A 337 13.30 -3.54 7.53
N LEU A 338 14.01 -3.31 6.43
CA LEU A 338 14.10 -4.20 5.29
C LEU A 338 15.49 -4.83 5.31
N TYR A 339 15.57 -6.10 5.67
CA TYR A 339 16.83 -6.82 5.77
C TYR A 339 16.99 -7.78 4.59
N ARG A 340 18.09 -7.69 3.85
CA ARG A 340 18.32 -8.51 2.66
C ARG A 340 18.90 -9.86 3.06
N LEU A 341 18.32 -10.95 2.58
CA LEU A 341 18.88 -12.30 2.69
C LEU A 341 19.83 -12.59 1.53
N ASP A 342 20.73 -13.56 1.74
CA ASP A 342 21.57 -14.08 0.66
C ASP A 342 20.83 -15.03 -0.30
N SER A 343 19.60 -15.43 0.06
CA SER A 343 18.73 -16.23 -0.80
C SER A 343 18.08 -15.41 -1.92
N GLN A 344 17.73 -16.09 -3.02
CA GLN A 344 17.15 -15.45 -4.21
C GLN A 344 15.90 -16.19 -4.69
N ASN A 345 14.97 -15.43 -5.25
CA ASN A 345 13.77 -15.90 -5.93
C ASN A 345 13.74 -15.43 -7.40
N ALA A 346 12.63 -15.69 -8.10
CA ALA A 346 12.48 -15.31 -9.50
C ALA A 346 12.57 -13.80 -9.79
N GLN A 347 12.39 -12.95 -8.77
CA GLN A 347 12.43 -11.48 -8.88
C GLN A 347 13.76 -10.87 -8.42
N GLY A 348 14.62 -11.61 -7.71
CA GLY A 348 15.91 -11.16 -7.23
C GLY A 348 16.23 -11.68 -5.83
N TYR A 349 16.94 -10.90 -5.02
CA TYR A 349 17.18 -11.24 -3.61
C TYR A 349 15.89 -11.24 -2.79
N GLU A 350 15.84 -12.15 -1.83
CA GLU A 350 14.76 -12.23 -0.83
C GLU A 350 15.04 -11.29 0.34
N TRP A 351 13.98 -10.81 0.98
CA TRP A 351 14.06 -9.84 2.07
C TRP A 351 13.18 -10.26 3.24
N ILE A 352 13.63 -9.92 4.44
CA ILE A 352 12.82 -9.94 5.66
C ILE A 352 12.25 -8.53 5.84
N PHE A 353 10.93 -8.43 5.97
CA PHE A 353 10.26 -7.20 6.34
C PHE A 353 9.94 -7.22 7.84
N ILE A 354 10.58 -6.32 8.58
CA ILE A 354 10.48 -6.26 10.04
C ILE A 354 9.75 -4.98 10.43
N SER A 355 8.71 -5.14 11.25
CA SER A 355 7.94 -4.04 11.83
C SER A 355 8.22 -3.96 13.32
N TRP A 356 9.10 -3.03 13.73
CA TRP A 356 9.40 -2.74 15.12
C TRP A 356 8.38 -1.77 15.68
N SER A 357 7.71 -2.12 16.77
CA SER A 357 6.74 -1.25 17.44
C SER A 357 6.73 -1.52 18.95
N PRO A 358 7.64 -0.92 19.72
CA PRO A 358 7.74 -1.20 21.14
C PRO A 358 6.50 -0.71 21.90
N ASP A 359 6.12 -1.42 22.95
CA ASP A 359 4.86 -1.14 23.66
C ASP A 359 4.86 0.22 24.36
N GLN A 360 6.04 0.72 24.75
CA GLN A 360 6.22 2.02 25.39
C GLN A 360 6.02 3.19 24.43
N SER A 361 6.06 2.97 23.11
CA SER A 361 5.87 4.01 22.11
C SER A 361 4.51 4.71 22.26
N PRO A 362 4.45 6.04 22.00
CA PRO A 362 3.20 6.77 21.93
C PRO A 362 2.19 6.09 20.98
N VAL A 363 0.94 5.94 21.44
CA VAL A 363 -0.14 5.26 20.69
C VAL A 363 -0.27 5.77 19.26
N ARG A 364 -0.09 7.09 19.06
CA ARG A 364 -0.13 7.70 17.74
C ARG A 364 0.93 7.15 16.78
N GLN A 365 2.17 6.96 17.24
CA GLN A 365 3.22 6.40 16.39
C GLN A 365 2.92 4.93 16.08
N LYS A 366 2.48 4.15 17.07
CA LYS A 366 2.07 2.76 16.85
C LYS A 366 0.95 2.65 15.82
N MET A 367 -0.06 3.52 15.90
CA MET A 367 -1.15 3.56 14.91
C MET A 367 -0.65 3.96 13.52
N LEU A 368 0.24 4.95 13.42
CA LEU A 368 0.81 5.38 12.14
C LEU A 368 1.57 4.23 11.48
N TYR A 369 2.53 3.63 12.19
CA TYR A 369 3.34 2.51 11.68
C TYR A 369 2.53 1.21 11.49
N ALA A 370 1.44 0.99 12.22
CA ALA A 370 0.53 -0.10 11.90
C ALA A 370 -0.24 0.16 10.60
N ALA A 371 -0.77 1.38 10.42
CA ALA A 371 -1.59 1.77 9.27
C ALA A 371 -0.78 1.89 7.96
N THR A 372 0.46 2.37 8.01
CA THR A 372 1.30 2.53 6.82
C THR A 372 2.02 1.26 6.38
N ARG A 373 1.97 0.17 7.18
CA ARG A 373 2.75 -1.06 6.95
C ARG A 373 2.44 -1.71 5.60
N ALA A 374 1.16 -1.82 5.27
CA ALA A 374 0.73 -2.43 4.01
C ALA A 374 1.14 -1.59 2.80
N THR A 375 1.10 -0.26 2.93
CA THR A 375 1.52 0.67 1.87
C THR A 375 3.02 0.52 1.59
N VAL A 376 3.86 0.53 2.62
CA VAL A 376 5.32 0.35 2.45
C VAL A 376 5.65 -0.98 1.77
N LYS A 377 5.02 -2.07 2.19
CA LYS A 377 5.22 -3.39 1.59
C LYS A 377 4.80 -3.44 0.12
N LYS A 378 3.68 -2.79 -0.23
CA LYS A 378 3.21 -2.71 -1.61
C LYS A 378 4.16 -1.89 -2.49
N GLU A 379 4.66 -0.76 -1.97
CA GLU A 379 5.62 0.09 -2.68
C GLU A 379 6.99 -0.61 -2.87
N PHE A 380 7.45 -1.39 -1.88
CA PHE A 380 8.68 -2.17 -1.99
C PHE A 380 8.55 -3.35 -2.98
N GLY A 381 7.37 -3.93 -3.08
CA GLY A 381 7.09 -5.10 -3.92
C GLY A 381 7.04 -6.37 -3.11
N GLY A 382 5.83 -6.82 -2.78
CA GLY A 382 5.60 -7.99 -1.92
C GLY A 382 6.20 -9.31 -2.43
N GLY A 383 6.59 -9.41 -3.71
CA GLY A 383 7.27 -10.58 -4.24
C GLY A 383 8.75 -10.68 -3.85
N HIS A 384 9.37 -9.61 -3.33
CA HIS A 384 10.73 -9.65 -2.77
C HIS A 384 10.74 -10.05 -1.29
N VAL A 385 9.63 -9.89 -0.58
CA VAL A 385 9.52 -10.17 0.85
C VAL A 385 9.20 -11.64 1.05
N LYS A 386 10.11 -12.35 1.71
CA LYS A 386 9.94 -13.77 2.05
C LYS A 386 9.21 -13.93 3.38
N ASP A 387 9.75 -13.29 4.41
CA ASP A 387 9.28 -13.39 5.78
C ASP A 387 8.88 -12.02 6.32
N GLU A 388 7.81 -11.99 7.10
CA GLU A 388 7.32 -10.79 7.79
C GLU A 388 7.39 -11.01 9.29
N MET A 389 8.12 -10.13 9.97
CA MET A 389 8.30 -10.16 11.41
C MET A 389 7.68 -8.92 12.03
N PHE A 390 7.06 -9.09 13.19
CA PHE A 390 6.59 -8.02 14.05
C PHE A 390 7.16 -8.26 15.44
N GLY A 391 7.80 -7.26 16.02
CA GLY A 391 8.38 -7.36 17.35
C GLY A 391 8.10 -6.12 18.18
N THR A 392 7.90 -6.34 19.48
CA THR A 392 7.74 -5.27 20.48
C THR A 392 8.90 -5.23 21.46
N VAL A 393 9.67 -6.33 21.57
CA VAL A 393 10.91 -6.43 22.34
C VAL A 393 12.06 -6.90 21.46
N GLU A 394 13.29 -6.54 21.82
CA GLU A 394 14.48 -6.87 21.02
C GLU A 394 14.64 -8.39 20.81
N GLU A 395 14.24 -9.20 21.80
CA GLU A 395 14.26 -10.67 21.74
C GLU A 395 13.37 -11.26 20.63
N ASP A 396 12.34 -10.53 20.19
CA ASP A 396 11.46 -10.97 19.10
C ASP A 396 12.16 -10.85 17.74
N ILE A 397 13.05 -9.86 17.61
CA ILE A 397 13.62 -9.44 16.33
C ILE A 397 15.05 -9.92 16.13
N CYS A 398 15.81 -10.13 17.22
CA CYS A 398 17.18 -10.67 17.16
C CYS A 398 17.26 -11.97 16.33
N LEU A 399 18.46 -12.36 15.94
CA LEU A 399 18.67 -13.54 15.10
C LEU A 399 18.02 -14.80 15.69
N GLU A 400 18.12 -14.99 17.01
CA GLU A 400 17.45 -16.08 17.72
C GLU A 400 15.92 -15.97 17.66
N GLY A 401 15.37 -14.76 17.78
CA GLY A 401 13.95 -14.46 17.60
C GLY A 401 13.47 -14.83 16.19
N TYR A 402 14.23 -14.46 15.16
CA TYR A 402 13.95 -14.85 13.77
C TYR A 402 13.98 -16.36 13.58
N GLN A 403 14.98 -17.06 14.11
CA GLN A 403 15.04 -18.53 14.03
C GLN A 403 13.85 -19.20 14.73
N ARG A 404 13.41 -18.67 15.88
CA ARG A 404 12.19 -19.13 16.56
C ARG A 404 10.95 -18.90 15.72
N HIS A 405 10.84 -17.77 15.03
CA HIS A 405 9.72 -17.46 14.13
C HIS A 405 9.64 -18.44 12.95
N VAL A 406 10.77 -18.72 12.30
CA VAL A 406 10.85 -19.70 11.20
C VAL A 406 10.48 -21.10 11.71
N SER A 407 11.00 -21.48 12.88
CA SER A 407 10.70 -22.78 13.50
C SER A 407 9.22 -22.91 13.83
N SER A 408 8.60 -21.87 14.40
CA SER A 408 7.17 -21.82 14.72
C SER A 408 6.29 -21.96 13.48
N SER A 409 6.65 -21.28 12.37
CA SER A 409 5.94 -21.34 11.10
C SER A 409 5.99 -22.73 10.45
N SER A 410 7.05 -23.50 10.72
CA SER A 410 7.17 -24.90 10.29
C SER A 410 6.46 -25.92 11.21
N GLY A 411 5.99 -25.47 12.37
CA GLY A 411 5.32 -26.31 13.37
C GLY A 411 3.88 -26.68 12.98
N PRO A 412 3.30 -27.72 13.62
CA PRO A 412 1.92 -28.09 13.39
C PRO A 412 0.97 -26.98 13.88
N ALA A 413 0.05 -26.56 13.00
CA ALA A 413 -0.99 -25.60 13.37
C ALA A 413 -1.90 -26.17 14.47
N PRO A 414 -2.36 -25.35 15.43
CA PRO A 414 -3.29 -25.80 16.46
C PRO A 414 -4.64 -26.14 15.81
N LEU A 415 -5.04 -27.42 15.86
CA LEU A 415 -6.37 -27.86 15.44
C LEU A 415 -7.30 -27.98 16.65
N THR A 416 -8.58 -27.71 16.42
CA THR A 416 -9.64 -27.95 17.41
C THR A 416 -9.94 -29.45 17.56
N ALA A 417 -10.52 -29.86 18.70
CA ALA A 417 -10.90 -31.25 18.93
C ALA A 417 -11.89 -31.77 17.87
N ALA A 418 -12.85 -30.94 17.45
CA ALA A 418 -13.82 -31.28 16.41
C ALA A 418 -13.15 -31.50 15.03
N GLU A 419 -12.15 -30.69 14.66
CA GLU A 419 -11.40 -30.88 13.42
C GLU A 419 -10.55 -32.15 13.44
N GLN A 420 -9.98 -32.50 14.60
CA GLN A 420 -9.25 -33.76 14.77
C GLN A 420 -10.18 -34.97 14.63
N GLU A 421 -11.39 -34.90 15.19
CA GLU A 421 -12.42 -35.95 15.04
C GLU A 421 -12.89 -36.08 13.59
N LEU A 422 -13.21 -34.97 12.91
CA LEU A 422 -13.57 -34.99 11.49
C LEU A 422 -12.47 -35.61 10.62
N ARG A 423 -11.20 -35.33 10.94
CA ARG A 423 -10.06 -35.93 10.24
C ARG A 423 -9.95 -37.44 10.47
N ARG A 424 -10.31 -37.92 11.66
CA ARG A 424 -10.38 -39.37 11.98
C ARG A 424 -11.57 -40.04 11.30
N ILE A 425 -12.73 -39.39 11.27
CA ILE A 425 -13.94 -39.91 10.63
C ILE A 425 -13.72 -40.07 9.13
N LYS A 426 -13.08 -39.08 8.49
CA LYS A 426 -12.71 -39.12 7.06
C LYS A 426 -11.84 -40.33 6.69
N ILE A 427 -11.15 -40.94 7.66
CA ILE A 427 -10.28 -42.11 7.44
C ILE A 427 -11.07 -43.43 7.58
N ASN A 428 -12.20 -43.45 8.30
CA ASN A 428 -12.88 -44.67 8.75
C ASN A 428 -14.23 -44.98 8.06
N GLU A 429 -14.62 -44.30 6.98
CA GLU A 429 -15.92 -44.55 6.34
C GLU A 429 -15.97 -45.89 5.55
N GLY A 430 -17.02 -46.70 5.77
CA GLY A 430 -17.40 -47.88 4.99
C GLY A 430 -18.14 -48.96 5.80
N LEU A 431 -19.34 -49.34 5.39
CA LEU A 431 -20.15 -50.41 6.01
C LEU A 431 -19.84 -51.76 5.32
N ALA A 432 -19.43 -52.80 6.05
CA ALA A 432 -19.01 -54.07 5.48
C ALA A 432 -19.89 -55.24 5.98
N PHE A 433 -20.66 -55.85 5.09
CA PHE A 433 -21.37 -57.10 5.36
C PHE A 433 -20.51 -58.28 4.89
N PRO A 434 -20.28 -59.30 5.73
CA PRO A 434 -19.49 -60.46 5.34
C PRO A 434 -20.19 -61.31 4.27
N LEU A 435 -19.40 -61.84 3.33
CA LEU A 435 -19.87 -62.85 2.36
C LEU A 435 -20.10 -64.21 3.03
N GLN A 436 -21.22 -64.85 2.69
CA GLN A 436 -21.51 -66.23 3.07
C GLN A 436 -20.58 -67.22 2.35
N GLU A 437 -20.32 -68.39 2.96
CA GLU A 437 -19.36 -69.37 2.41
C GLU A 437 -19.72 -69.86 1.00
N GLU A 438 -21.00 -70.04 0.66
CA GLU A 438 -21.42 -70.43 -0.70
C GLU A 438 -21.13 -69.32 -1.73
N ALA A 439 -21.30 -68.05 -1.34
CA ALA A 439 -20.97 -66.91 -2.20
C ALA A 439 -19.46 -66.80 -2.45
N LYS A 440 -18.65 -67.06 -1.43
CA LYS A 440 -17.18 -67.10 -1.56
C LYS A 440 -16.72 -68.21 -2.50
N GLN A 441 -17.30 -69.41 -2.37
CA GLN A 441 -16.99 -70.54 -3.24
C GLN A 441 -17.38 -70.25 -4.70
N ALA A 442 -18.54 -69.64 -4.94
CA ALA A 442 -18.97 -69.26 -6.29
C ALA A 442 -18.02 -68.22 -6.92
N LEU A 443 -17.64 -67.17 -6.18
CA LEU A 443 -16.71 -66.15 -6.67
C LEU A 443 -15.32 -66.73 -6.94
N GLN A 444 -14.86 -67.68 -6.12
CA GLN A 444 -13.59 -68.38 -6.33
C GLN A 444 -13.63 -69.31 -7.55
N GLN A 445 -14.76 -69.97 -7.81
CA GLN A 445 -14.97 -70.76 -9.03
C GLN A 445 -14.98 -69.89 -10.29
N LEU A 446 -15.58 -68.70 -10.22
CA LEU A 446 -15.54 -67.70 -11.30
C LEU A 446 -14.11 -67.22 -11.57
N ALA A 447 -13.31 -66.97 -10.51
CA ALA A 447 -11.92 -66.56 -10.64
C ALA A 447 -11.02 -67.64 -11.26
N GLN A 448 -11.27 -68.92 -10.95
CA GLN A 448 -10.48 -70.05 -11.46
C GLN A 448 -10.88 -70.55 -12.86
N LYS A 449 -11.97 -70.02 -13.45
CA LYS A 449 -12.51 -70.38 -14.77
C LYS A 449 -12.72 -71.89 -14.99
N THR A 450 -12.89 -72.68 -13.91
CA THR A 450 -12.66 -74.13 -13.91
C THR A 450 -13.81 -74.98 -14.45
N ASN A 451 -14.98 -74.40 -14.75
CA ASN A 451 -16.08 -75.08 -15.45
C ASN A 451 -16.69 -74.12 -16.46
N GLN A 452 -16.68 -74.47 -17.75
CA GLN A 452 -17.22 -73.69 -18.89
C GLN A 452 -18.72 -73.34 -18.81
N ILE A 453 -19.39 -73.58 -17.68
CA ILE A 453 -20.84 -73.63 -17.55
C ILE A 453 -21.40 -72.53 -16.61
N GLN A 454 -20.63 -71.90 -15.71
CA GLN A 454 -21.18 -70.88 -14.80
C GLN A 454 -20.82 -69.46 -15.26
N ILE A 455 -21.82 -68.75 -15.80
CA ILE A 455 -21.62 -67.47 -16.52
C ILE A 455 -22.17 -66.28 -15.72
N LEU A 456 -23.06 -66.49 -14.74
CA LEU A 456 -23.66 -65.44 -13.91
C LEU A 456 -23.74 -65.84 -12.43
N ILE A 457 -23.16 -65.03 -11.54
CA ILE A 457 -23.34 -65.14 -10.08
C ILE A 457 -24.23 -64.00 -9.61
N SER A 458 -25.38 -64.32 -9.03
CA SER A 458 -26.29 -63.33 -8.45
C SER A 458 -26.24 -63.36 -6.92
N LEU A 459 -25.93 -62.23 -6.30
CA LEU A 459 -25.84 -62.04 -4.86
C LEU A 459 -26.97 -61.12 -4.37
N LYS A 460 -27.52 -61.45 -3.20
CA LYS A 460 -28.46 -60.61 -2.46
C LYS A 460 -27.89 -60.26 -1.08
N LEU A 461 -28.28 -59.13 -0.52
CA LEU A 461 -28.06 -58.86 0.89
C LEU A 461 -29.24 -59.43 1.68
N ASP A 462 -28.94 -60.25 2.68
CA ASP A 462 -29.89 -60.59 3.73
C ASP A 462 -29.84 -59.48 4.80
N THR A 463 -30.90 -58.67 4.86
CA THR A 463 -30.98 -57.55 5.81
C THR A 463 -31.22 -57.98 7.25
N GLU A 464 -31.65 -59.22 7.50
CA GLU A 464 -31.88 -59.73 8.86
C GLU A 464 -30.60 -60.32 9.45
N LYS A 465 -29.81 -61.02 8.62
CA LYS A 465 -28.53 -61.63 9.04
C LYS A 465 -27.31 -60.74 8.80
N GLU A 466 -27.48 -59.62 8.10
CA GLU A 466 -26.40 -58.69 7.70
C GLU A 466 -25.28 -59.37 6.90
N THR A 467 -25.65 -60.33 6.05
CA THR A 467 -24.71 -61.12 5.23
C THR A 467 -25.04 -61.00 3.74
N ILE A 468 -24.04 -61.16 2.88
CA ILE A 468 -24.23 -61.25 1.42
C ILE A 468 -24.38 -62.73 1.04
N GLU A 469 -25.58 -63.13 0.60
CA GLU A 469 -25.95 -64.50 0.26
C GLU A 469 -25.95 -64.72 -1.26
N LEU A 470 -25.64 -65.96 -1.68
CA LEU A 470 -25.75 -66.40 -3.08
C LEU A 470 -27.19 -66.76 -3.42
N VAL A 471 -27.73 -66.23 -4.53
CA VAL A 471 -29.10 -66.56 -4.99
C VAL A 471 -29.10 -67.68 -6.03
N HIS A 472 -28.30 -67.54 -7.09
CA HIS A 472 -28.12 -68.57 -8.11
C HIS A 472 -26.79 -68.37 -8.86
N SER A 473 -26.28 -69.45 -9.44
CA SER A 473 -25.06 -69.51 -10.25
C SER A 473 -25.30 -70.21 -11.60
N ASP A 474 -26.38 -69.83 -12.28
CA ASP A 474 -26.83 -70.51 -13.50
C ASP A 474 -25.99 -70.13 -14.74
N PRO A 475 -25.84 -71.04 -15.72
CA PRO A 475 -25.35 -70.71 -17.06
C PRO A 475 -26.30 -69.69 -17.69
N THR A 476 -25.78 -68.54 -18.13
CA THR A 476 -26.58 -67.48 -18.74
C THR A 476 -25.83 -66.94 -19.96
N GLU A 477 -26.44 -67.00 -21.13
CA GLU A 477 -25.91 -66.33 -22.33
C GLU A 477 -26.26 -64.84 -22.34
N THR A 478 -25.59 -64.04 -23.18
CA THR A 478 -25.80 -62.58 -23.28
C THR A 478 -27.26 -62.20 -23.54
N SER A 479 -27.97 -62.98 -24.37
CA SER A 479 -29.40 -62.77 -24.67
C SER A 479 -30.34 -63.07 -23.50
N GLU A 480 -29.93 -63.89 -22.54
CA GLU A 480 -30.75 -64.28 -21.39
C GLU A 480 -30.51 -63.39 -20.16
N LEU A 481 -29.46 -62.56 -20.20
CA LEU A 481 -29.06 -61.70 -19.09
C LEU A 481 -30.15 -60.70 -18.66
N PRO A 482 -30.92 -60.04 -19.56
CA PRO A 482 -32.03 -59.17 -19.16
C PRO A 482 -33.09 -59.89 -18.32
N CYS A 483 -33.41 -61.15 -18.65
CA CYS A 483 -34.40 -61.94 -17.93
C CYS A 483 -33.94 -62.39 -16.54
N ARG A 484 -32.63 -62.35 -16.25
CA ARG A 484 -32.06 -62.71 -14.94
C ARG A 484 -32.04 -61.57 -13.95
N VAL A 485 -32.27 -60.33 -14.39
CA VAL A 485 -32.34 -59.17 -13.53
C VAL A 485 -33.77 -59.04 -12.99
N PRO A 486 -34.00 -59.17 -11.68
CA PRO A 486 -35.34 -59.00 -11.10
C PRO A 486 -35.79 -57.53 -11.17
N THR A 487 -37.10 -57.31 -11.35
CA THR A 487 -37.73 -55.98 -11.39
C THR A 487 -38.12 -55.44 -10.01
N ASP A 488 -38.07 -56.29 -8.98
CA ASP A 488 -38.67 -55.97 -7.67
C ASP A 488 -37.64 -55.86 -6.55
N THR A 489 -36.45 -56.47 -6.71
CA THR A 489 -35.43 -56.55 -5.65
C THR A 489 -34.03 -56.19 -6.19
N PRO A 490 -33.19 -55.51 -5.40
CA PRO A 490 -31.85 -55.17 -5.84
C PRO A 490 -30.90 -56.36 -5.72
N ARG A 491 -29.93 -56.45 -6.62
CA ARG A 491 -28.95 -57.54 -6.67
C ARG A 491 -27.61 -57.08 -7.18
N TYR A 492 -26.56 -57.79 -6.77
CA TYR A 492 -25.28 -57.73 -7.45
C TYR A 492 -25.13 -58.93 -8.37
N HIS A 493 -24.60 -58.70 -9.55
CA HIS A 493 -24.31 -59.76 -10.49
C HIS A 493 -22.86 -59.67 -10.95
N PHE A 494 -22.17 -60.81 -10.95
CA PHE A 494 -20.90 -60.96 -11.65
C PHE A 494 -21.16 -61.79 -12.90
N PHE A 495 -20.99 -61.18 -14.06
CA PHE A 495 -21.27 -61.78 -15.35
C PHE A 495 -19.98 -61.94 -16.16
N LEU A 496 -19.73 -63.12 -16.70
CA LEU A 496 -18.60 -63.37 -17.58
C LEU A 496 -18.99 -63.05 -19.04
N TYR A 497 -18.68 -61.84 -19.47
CA TYR A 497 -19.00 -61.34 -20.80
C TYR A 497 -18.01 -61.86 -21.85
N LYS A 498 -18.47 -62.82 -22.65
CA LYS A 498 -17.76 -63.39 -23.79
C LYS A 498 -18.07 -62.59 -25.05
N HIS A 499 -17.08 -61.91 -25.61
CA HIS A 499 -17.27 -61.02 -26.76
C HIS A 499 -16.02 -60.95 -27.63
N SER A 500 -16.14 -60.37 -28.82
CA SER A 500 -14.99 -60.07 -29.68
C SER A 500 -14.78 -58.57 -29.78
N HIS A 501 -13.54 -58.12 -29.58
CA HIS A 501 -13.12 -56.72 -29.73
C HIS A 501 -11.93 -56.66 -30.66
N GLU A 502 -12.00 -55.82 -31.71
CA GLU A 502 -10.93 -55.62 -32.69
C GLU A 502 -10.37 -56.90 -33.36
N GLY A 503 -11.16 -57.99 -33.39
CA GLY A 503 -10.80 -59.26 -34.00
C GLY A 503 -10.29 -60.33 -33.03
N ASP A 504 -10.05 -59.98 -31.77
CA ASP A 504 -9.67 -60.92 -30.71
C ASP A 504 -10.90 -61.35 -29.89
N TYR A 505 -10.89 -62.58 -29.38
CA TYR A 505 -11.92 -63.10 -28.50
C TYR A 505 -11.52 -62.89 -27.03
N LEU A 506 -12.36 -62.20 -26.26
CA LEU A 506 -12.11 -61.81 -24.88
C LEU A 506 -13.20 -62.33 -23.94
N GLU A 507 -12.80 -62.66 -22.71
CA GLU A 507 -13.69 -63.00 -21.61
C GLU A 507 -13.47 -62.00 -20.47
N SER A 508 -14.45 -61.13 -20.25
CA SER A 508 -14.35 -60.01 -19.32
C SER A 508 -15.39 -60.13 -18.22
N VAL A 509 -14.98 -60.01 -16.95
CA VAL A 509 -15.91 -60.04 -15.82
C VAL A 509 -16.52 -58.65 -15.64
N VAL A 510 -17.83 -58.55 -15.77
CA VAL A 510 -18.62 -57.34 -15.57
C VAL A 510 -19.37 -57.44 -14.26
N PHE A 511 -19.20 -56.45 -13.38
CA PHE A 511 -20.01 -56.31 -12.19
C PHE A 511 -21.22 -55.43 -12.49
N ILE A 512 -22.42 -55.96 -12.28
CA ILE A 512 -23.69 -55.28 -12.52
C ILE A 512 -24.42 -55.13 -11.19
N TYR A 513 -24.64 -53.89 -10.78
CA TYR A 513 -25.52 -53.57 -9.68
C TYR A 513 -26.90 -53.22 -10.24
N SER A 514 -27.87 -54.13 -10.10
CA SER A 514 -29.24 -53.90 -10.52
C SER A 514 -30.06 -53.33 -9.38
N MET A 515 -30.62 -52.14 -9.56
CA MET A 515 -31.42 -51.43 -8.56
C MET A 515 -32.76 -50.99 -9.15
N PRO A 516 -33.85 -51.77 -8.95
CA PRO A 516 -35.17 -51.43 -9.47
C PRO A 516 -35.81 -50.24 -8.73
N GLY A 517 -35.35 -49.02 -9.00
CA GLY A 517 -35.96 -47.75 -8.60
C GLY A 517 -36.70 -47.72 -7.24
N TYR A 518 -37.97 -47.33 -7.26
CA TYR A 518 -38.80 -47.13 -6.06
C TYR A 518 -39.56 -48.36 -5.57
N SER A 519 -39.44 -49.53 -6.23
CA SER A 519 -40.08 -50.77 -5.77
C SER A 519 -39.42 -51.31 -4.49
N CYS A 520 -38.15 -50.98 -4.27
CA CYS A 520 -37.40 -51.37 -3.06
C CYS A 520 -37.55 -50.34 -1.92
N SER A 521 -37.34 -50.78 -0.67
CA SER A 521 -37.35 -49.86 0.47
C SER A 521 -36.11 -48.95 0.47
N ILE A 522 -36.21 -47.76 1.08
CA ILE A 522 -35.06 -46.85 1.23
C ILE A 522 -33.91 -47.54 1.97
N LYS A 523 -34.24 -48.37 2.98
CA LYS A 523 -33.27 -49.14 3.77
C LYS A 523 -32.45 -50.08 2.88
N GLU A 524 -33.10 -50.87 2.04
CA GLU A 524 -32.41 -51.80 1.12
C GLU A 524 -31.54 -51.06 0.11
N ARG A 525 -32.05 -49.97 -0.49
CA ARG A 525 -31.25 -49.19 -1.45
C ARG A 525 -29.98 -48.62 -0.83
N MET A 526 -30.09 -48.08 0.38
CA MET A 526 -28.94 -47.52 1.08
C MET A 526 -27.93 -48.61 1.48
N LEU A 527 -28.39 -49.78 1.92
CA LEU A 527 -27.51 -50.89 2.31
C LEU A 527 -26.72 -51.41 1.10
N TYR A 528 -27.39 -51.66 -0.03
CA TYR A 528 -26.71 -52.08 -1.25
C TYR A 528 -25.73 -50.99 -1.74
N SER A 529 -26.13 -49.72 -1.78
CA SER A 529 -25.19 -48.66 -2.19
C SER A 529 -23.98 -48.54 -1.25
N SER A 530 -24.13 -48.83 0.05
CA SER A 530 -23.06 -48.70 1.05
C SER A 530 -22.11 -49.90 1.06
N CYS A 531 -22.61 -51.11 0.82
CA CYS A 531 -21.81 -52.33 0.85
C CYS A 531 -21.06 -52.59 -0.47
N LYS A 532 -21.45 -51.95 -1.57
CA LYS A 532 -20.85 -52.14 -2.90
C LYS A 532 -19.34 -51.93 -2.93
N SER A 533 -18.82 -50.84 -2.36
CA SER A 533 -17.38 -50.51 -2.41
C SER A 533 -16.55 -51.56 -1.70
N ARG A 534 -16.96 -51.94 -0.48
CA ARG A 534 -16.27 -52.95 0.34
C ARG A 534 -16.34 -54.34 -0.28
N LEU A 535 -17.48 -54.71 -0.87
CA LEU A 535 -17.61 -55.97 -1.60
C LEU A 535 -16.62 -56.05 -2.77
N LEU A 536 -16.52 -54.99 -3.56
CA LEU A 536 -15.59 -54.94 -4.70
C LEU A 536 -14.13 -54.97 -4.25
N ASP A 537 -13.79 -54.23 -3.18
CA ASP A 537 -12.45 -54.26 -2.60
C ASP A 537 -12.08 -55.66 -2.08
N GLU A 538 -13.01 -56.37 -1.42
CA GLU A 538 -12.82 -57.75 -0.95
C GLU A 538 -12.64 -58.71 -2.13
N VAL A 539 -13.44 -58.57 -3.19
CA VAL A 539 -13.38 -59.41 -4.40
C VAL A 539 -12.08 -59.22 -5.19
N GLU A 540 -11.64 -57.98 -5.39
CA GLU A 540 -10.39 -57.67 -6.12
C GLU A 540 -9.14 -58.06 -5.30
N LYS A 541 -9.16 -57.85 -3.99
CA LYS A 541 -7.99 -58.06 -3.13
C LYS A 541 -7.81 -59.51 -2.68
N ASP A 542 -8.88 -60.17 -2.25
CA ASP A 542 -8.78 -61.48 -1.60
C ASP A 542 -8.98 -62.64 -2.58
N TYR A 543 -9.76 -62.43 -3.66
CA TYR A 543 -10.03 -63.46 -4.68
C TYR A 543 -9.34 -63.19 -6.02
N HIS A 544 -8.63 -62.06 -6.16
CA HIS A 544 -7.93 -61.64 -7.38
C HIS A 544 -8.81 -61.68 -8.65
N LEU A 545 -10.10 -61.40 -8.51
CA LEU A 545 -11.03 -61.34 -9.62
C LEU A 545 -10.98 -59.93 -10.23
N GLU A 546 -10.36 -59.81 -11.40
CA GLU A 546 -10.28 -58.55 -12.13
C GLU A 546 -11.64 -58.17 -12.74
N VAL A 547 -12.36 -57.26 -12.08
CA VAL A 547 -13.61 -56.69 -12.60
C VAL A 547 -13.29 -55.64 -13.66
N THR A 548 -13.50 -55.98 -14.93
CA THR A 548 -13.20 -55.12 -16.08
C THR A 548 -14.06 -53.86 -16.12
N LYS A 549 -15.35 -53.98 -15.78
CA LYS A 549 -16.28 -52.86 -15.75
C LYS A 549 -17.29 -53.02 -14.63
N LYS A 550 -17.58 -51.90 -13.96
CA LYS A 550 -18.60 -51.77 -12.91
C LYS A 550 -19.76 -50.96 -13.47
N MET A 551 -20.94 -51.54 -13.52
CA MET A 551 -22.15 -50.95 -14.09
C MET A 551 -23.26 -50.88 -13.05
N GLU A 552 -24.10 -49.86 -13.17
CA GLU A 552 -25.33 -49.71 -12.38
C GLU A 552 -26.49 -49.56 -13.36
N ILE A 553 -27.52 -50.37 -13.19
CA ILE A 553 -28.71 -50.38 -14.06
C ILE A 553 -29.96 -50.36 -13.18
N ASP A 554 -31.03 -49.77 -13.68
CA ASP A 554 -32.34 -49.79 -13.02
C ASP A 554 -33.25 -50.89 -13.56
N SER A 555 -33.15 -51.19 -14.86
CA SER A 555 -33.90 -52.24 -15.55
C SER A 555 -32.97 -53.23 -16.27
N GLY A 556 -33.35 -54.50 -16.28
CA GLY A 556 -32.66 -55.54 -17.04
C GLY A 556 -32.70 -55.31 -18.56
N ASP A 557 -33.71 -54.58 -19.06
CA ASP A 557 -33.89 -54.31 -20.49
C ASP A 557 -32.76 -53.47 -21.10
N GLU A 558 -32.00 -52.73 -20.28
CA GLU A 558 -30.84 -51.95 -20.72
C GLU A 558 -29.66 -52.82 -21.13
N LEU A 559 -29.60 -54.07 -20.65
CA LEU A 559 -28.50 -55.02 -20.88
C LEU A 559 -28.56 -55.67 -22.27
N THR A 560 -28.55 -54.84 -23.31
CA THR A 560 -28.38 -55.28 -24.70
C THR A 560 -26.90 -55.58 -24.99
N GLU A 561 -26.63 -56.40 -26.02
CA GLU A 561 -25.25 -56.69 -26.45
C GLU A 561 -24.50 -55.42 -26.89
N GLU A 562 -25.19 -54.48 -27.55
CA GLU A 562 -24.63 -53.19 -27.94
C GLU A 562 -24.27 -52.33 -26.72
N PHE A 563 -25.13 -52.31 -25.70
CA PHE A 563 -24.90 -51.56 -24.47
C PHE A 563 -23.73 -52.13 -23.65
N LEU A 564 -23.68 -53.45 -23.48
CA LEU A 564 -22.56 -54.13 -22.82
C LEU A 564 -21.24 -53.89 -23.57
N TYR A 565 -21.27 -53.93 -24.89
CA TYR A 565 -20.09 -53.64 -25.70
C TYR A 565 -19.64 -52.18 -25.56
N ASP A 566 -20.55 -51.21 -25.64
CA ASP A 566 -20.24 -49.78 -25.50
C ASP A 566 -19.73 -49.43 -24.09
N GLU A 567 -20.23 -50.08 -23.05
CA GLU A 567 -19.78 -49.84 -21.67
C GLU A 567 -18.41 -50.46 -21.38
N VAL A 568 -18.15 -51.67 -21.88
CA VAL A 568 -16.85 -52.34 -21.72
C VAL A 568 -15.78 -51.67 -22.60
N HIS A 569 -16.15 -51.29 -23.83
CA HIS A 569 -15.28 -50.63 -24.80
C HIS A 569 -15.82 -49.25 -25.18
N PRO A 570 -15.57 -48.22 -24.35
CA PRO A 570 -16.12 -46.90 -24.58
C PRO A 570 -15.65 -46.30 -25.91
N LYS A 571 -16.60 -45.80 -26.68
CA LYS A 571 -16.34 -45.03 -27.89
C LYS A 571 -15.40 -43.86 -27.57
N GLN A 572 -14.41 -43.62 -28.44
CA GLN A 572 -13.48 -42.49 -28.28
C GLN A 572 -14.28 -41.20 -28.12
N GLN A 573 -13.99 -40.44 -27.07
CA GLN A 573 -14.67 -39.19 -26.74
C GLN A 573 -14.70 -38.28 -27.98
N ALA A 574 -15.92 -37.90 -28.41
CA ALA A 574 -16.08 -36.84 -29.39
C ALA A 574 -15.37 -35.59 -28.85
N PHE A 575 -14.34 -35.12 -29.59
CA PHE A 575 -13.46 -34.05 -29.16
C PHE A 575 -14.29 -32.84 -28.70
N LYS A 576 -14.02 -32.31 -27.50
CA LYS A 576 -14.78 -31.18 -26.95
C LYS A 576 -14.67 -30.00 -27.91
N GLN A 577 -15.81 -29.56 -28.47
CA GLN A 577 -15.85 -28.43 -29.39
C GLN A 577 -15.36 -27.17 -28.65
N ALA A 578 -14.21 -26.62 -29.06
CA ALA A 578 -13.62 -25.43 -28.47
C ALA A 578 -13.95 -24.20 -29.33
N PHE A 579 -14.48 -23.15 -28.69
CA PHE A 579 -14.68 -21.85 -29.35
C PHE A 579 -13.34 -21.18 -29.69
N ALA A 580 -13.31 -20.45 -30.80
CA ALA A 580 -12.11 -19.71 -31.21
C ALA A 580 -11.76 -18.60 -30.20
N LYS A 581 -10.48 -18.46 -29.87
CA LYS A 581 -9.98 -17.35 -29.03
C LYS A 581 -10.21 -16.00 -29.73
N PRO A 582 -10.39 -14.89 -28.98
CA PRO A 582 -10.51 -13.54 -29.56
C PRO A 582 -9.34 -13.19 -30.49
N ARG A 583 -9.58 -12.34 -31.48
CA ARG A 583 -8.50 -11.78 -32.31
C ARG A 583 -7.53 -11.03 -31.39
N GLY A 584 -6.24 -11.40 -31.46
CA GLY A 584 -5.18 -10.77 -30.66
C GLY A 584 -4.98 -9.28 -31.01
N PRO A 585 -4.08 -8.57 -30.31
CA PRO A 585 -3.86 -7.14 -30.51
C PRO A 585 -3.57 -6.79 -31.97
N ALA A 586 -4.33 -5.84 -32.53
CA ALA A 586 -4.17 -5.41 -33.91
C ALA A 586 -2.79 -4.79 -34.14
N GLY A 587 -2.11 -5.17 -35.22
CA GLY A 587 -0.83 -4.58 -35.62
C GLY A 587 0.45 -5.16 -35.00
N LYS A 588 0.43 -6.39 -34.44
CA LYS A 588 1.66 -7.07 -34.01
C LYS A 588 2.63 -7.28 -35.20
N ARG A 589 3.70 -6.47 -35.26
CA ARG A 589 4.75 -6.49 -36.29
C ARG A 589 5.79 -7.62 -36.10
N GLY A 590 5.39 -8.82 -35.69
CA GLY A 590 6.34 -9.92 -35.53
C GLY A 590 5.72 -11.28 -35.25
N ASN A 591 6.40 -12.32 -35.74
CA ASN A 591 6.06 -13.72 -35.45
C ASN A 591 6.14 -13.98 -33.93
N LYS A 592 5.25 -14.84 -33.40
CA LYS A 592 5.33 -15.28 -32.01
C LYS A 592 6.68 -15.97 -31.79
N ARG A 593 7.51 -15.43 -30.89
CA ARG A 593 8.78 -16.02 -30.48
C ARG A 593 8.60 -16.69 -29.12
N LEU A 594 9.27 -17.81 -28.89
CA LEU A 594 9.37 -18.37 -27.53
C LEU A 594 10.22 -17.43 -26.66
N ILE A 595 9.70 -17.08 -25.50
CA ILE A 595 10.44 -16.35 -24.46
C ILE A 595 11.08 -17.42 -23.56
N LYS A 596 12.08 -18.13 -24.07
CA LYS A 596 12.90 -19.05 -23.26
C LYS A 596 14.13 -18.29 -22.76
N GLY A 597 14.38 -18.34 -21.46
CA GLY A 597 15.68 -17.96 -20.90
C GLY A 597 16.77 -18.92 -21.36
N PRO A 598 18.06 -18.54 -21.30
CA PRO A 598 19.15 -19.45 -21.62
C PRO A 598 19.08 -20.68 -20.69
N ALA A 599 19.09 -21.88 -21.28
CA ALA A 599 19.08 -23.12 -20.51
C ALA A 599 20.36 -23.20 -19.67
N THR A 600 20.20 -23.32 -18.35
CA THR A 600 21.28 -23.74 -17.45
C THR A 600 21.81 -25.08 -17.95
N ARG A 601 23.09 -25.11 -18.34
CA ARG A 601 23.78 -26.34 -18.74
C ARG A 601 23.83 -27.28 -17.54
N GLU A 602 22.98 -28.29 -17.52
CA GLU A 602 23.15 -29.45 -16.64
C GLU A 602 24.51 -30.09 -16.93
N SER A 603 25.34 -30.18 -15.91
CA SER A 603 26.59 -30.92 -15.89
C SER A 603 26.29 -32.40 -16.17
N ARG A 604 26.76 -32.91 -17.31
CA ARG A 604 26.82 -34.36 -17.55
C ARG A 604 27.71 -35.00 -16.49
N PRO A 605 27.34 -36.14 -15.90
CA PRO A 605 28.25 -36.91 -15.08
C PRO A 605 29.28 -37.56 -16.02
N GLU A 606 30.57 -37.30 -15.78
CA GLU A 606 31.64 -38.06 -16.40
C GLU A 606 31.63 -39.48 -15.82
N SER A 607 31.48 -40.45 -16.71
CA SER A 607 31.60 -41.89 -16.47
C SER A 607 33.05 -42.34 -16.40
#